data_AF-A0A558GA66-F1
#
_entry.id   AF-A0A558GA66-F1
#
_cell.length_a   1.000
_cell.length_b   1.000
_cell.length_c   1.000
_cell.angle_alpha   90.00
_cell.angle_beta   90.00
_cell.angle_gamma   90.00
#
_symmetry.space_group_name_H-M   'P 1'
#
loop_
_entity.id
_entity.type
_entity.pdbx_description
1 polymer ?
#
loop_
_entity_poly.entity_id
_entity_poly.type
_entity_poly.pdbx_seq_one_letter_code
_entity_poly.pdbx_strand_id
1 'polypeptide(L)'
;MPTRDRSQSSVESLALLWAARESGVIDALTTSAGTAEAVADTAGIDPRAARITVEALAAMGFIKRVGDEYEITNRALGFLAKRDVRSIGRLPHALDRFSLYADLPETMASGEPPAFPDDWLRNRLGAHDATEESVVRACVTAAVRAAPDATRVLDLGGAHDSARPAGRTGRRGRRGG
;
A
#
# COMPACT_ATOMS: atom_id res chain seq x y z
N MET A 1 17.68 18.61 10.39
CA MET A 1 17.64 17.14 10.47
C MET A 1 16.42 16.66 9.70
N PRO A 2 16.55 15.74 8.73
CA PRO A 2 15.37 15.09 8.19
C PRO A 2 14.88 14.10 9.23
N THR A 3 13.75 14.41 9.87
CA THR A 3 12.95 13.44 10.60
C THR A 3 12.56 12.36 9.60
N ARG A 4 13.16 11.18 9.71
CA ARG A 4 12.63 9.99 9.04
C ARG A 4 11.18 9.87 9.47
N ASP A 5 10.30 10.16 8.52
CA ASP A 5 8.89 9.92 8.63
C ASP A 5 8.72 8.43 8.92
N ARG A 6 8.38 8.09 10.18
CA ARG A 6 8.18 6.70 10.61
C ARG A 6 6.99 6.05 9.90
N SER A 7 6.23 6.80 9.08
CA SER A 7 5.12 6.30 8.28
C SER A 7 5.54 5.73 6.93
N GLN A 8 6.75 6.01 6.43
CA GLN A 8 7.27 5.45 5.18
C GLN A 8 8.25 4.32 5.48
N SER A 9 7.91 3.12 5.03
CA SER A 9 8.85 1.98 5.02
C SER A 9 10.13 2.41 4.34
N SER A 10 11.28 2.10 4.95
CA SER A 10 12.59 2.34 4.33
C SER A 10 12.69 1.63 2.98
N VAL A 11 13.59 2.07 2.11
CA VAL A 11 13.80 1.44 0.79
C VAL A 11 14.17 -0.03 0.98
N GLU A 12 14.98 -0.33 1.99
CA GLU A 12 15.38 -1.68 2.37
C GLU A 12 14.18 -2.54 2.79
N SER A 13 13.27 -1.98 3.59
CA SER A 13 12.03 -2.67 3.98
C SER A 13 11.11 -2.93 2.79
N LEU A 14 10.98 -1.97 1.87
CA LEU A 14 10.18 -2.14 0.65
C LEU A 14 10.80 -3.18 -0.28
N ALA A 15 12.12 -3.17 -0.45
CA ALA A 15 12.83 -4.15 -1.26
C ALA A 15 12.67 -5.56 -0.70
N LEU A 16 12.76 -5.75 0.62
CA LEU A 16 12.54 -7.04 1.26
C LEU A 16 11.09 -7.54 1.10
N LEU A 17 10.11 -6.67 1.33
CA LEU A 17 8.69 -7.02 1.17
C LEU A 17 8.34 -7.33 -0.30
N TRP A 18 8.91 -6.56 -1.23
CA TRP A 18 8.78 -6.81 -2.66
C TRP A 18 9.39 -8.16 -3.02
N ALA A 19 10.63 -8.43 -2.61
CA ALA A 19 11.30 -9.70 -2.87
C ALA A 19 10.51 -10.89 -2.29
N ALA A 20 9.99 -10.77 -1.06
CA ALA A 20 9.17 -11.80 -0.44
C ALA A 20 7.86 -12.06 -1.20
N ARG A 21 7.26 -11.02 -1.82
CA ARG A 21 6.08 -11.17 -2.68
C ARG A 21 6.44 -11.88 -3.98
N GLU A 22 7.46 -11.39 -4.70
CA GLU A 22 7.88 -11.95 -5.99
C GLU A 22 8.39 -13.40 -5.85
N SER A 23 8.98 -13.75 -4.70
CA SER A 23 9.47 -15.10 -4.43
C SER A 23 8.39 -16.04 -3.87
N GLY A 24 7.13 -15.61 -3.72
CA GLY A 24 6.04 -16.43 -3.18
C GLY A 24 6.10 -16.69 -1.66
N VAL A 25 7.02 -16.08 -0.92
CA VAL A 25 7.15 -16.23 0.55
C VAL A 25 5.91 -15.72 1.26
N ILE A 26 5.36 -14.61 0.80
CA ILE A 26 4.13 -14.04 1.35
C ILE A 26 2.96 -15.02 1.19
N ASP A 27 2.78 -15.57 0.00
CA ASP A 27 1.69 -16.51 -0.28
C ASP A 27 1.85 -17.79 0.55
N ALA A 28 3.08 -18.31 0.69
CA ALA A 28 3.38 -19.46 1.55
C ALA A 28 3.00 -19.20 3.02
N LEU A 29 3.38 -18.04 3.56
CA LEU A 29 3.04 -17.63 4.94
C LEU A 29 1.53 -17.46 5.15
N THR A 30 0.75 -17.14 4.10
CA THR A 30 -0.70 -16.95 4.21
C THR A 30 -1.53 -18.21 4.12
N THR A 31 -1.02 -19.25 3.47
CA THR A 31 -1.80 -20.42 3.07
C THR A 31 -1.55 -21.64 3.95
N SER A 32 -0.32 -21.89 4.37
CA SER A 32 0.01 -23.17 5.03
C SER A 32 1.30 -23.20 5.86
N ALA A 33 2.27 -22.32 5.60
CA ALA A 33 3.59 -22.47 6.19
C ALA A 33 3.71 -21.77 7.56
N GLY A 34 3.74 -22.58 8.63
CA GLY A 34 4.07 -22.12 9.98
C GLY A 34 5.57 -21.94 10.23
N THR A 35 6.45 -22.61 9.49
CA THR A 35 7.91 -22.57 9.74
C THR A 35 8.70 -22.03 8.56
N ALA A 36 9.96 -21.62 8.78
CA ALA A 36 10.84 -21.16 7.70
C ALA A 36 11.13 -22.27 6.68
N GLU A 37 11.24 -23.52 7.14
CA GLU A 37 11.42 -24.69 6.31
C GLU A 37 10.21 -24.91 5.41
N ALA A 38 8.99 -24.87 5.97
CA ALA A 38 7.76 -24.99 5.19
C ALA A 38 7.60 -23.85 4.17
N VAL A 39 8.05 -22.64 4.52
CA VAL A 39 8.10 -21.50 3.58
C VAL A 39 9.08 -21.80 2.44
N ALA A 40 10.27 -22.30 2.74
CA ALA A 40 11.27 -22.64 1.73
C ALA A 40 10.72 -23.66 0.72
N ASP A 41 10.11 -24.73 1.24
CA ASP A 41 9.54 -25.81 0.43
C ASP A 41 8.37 -25.31 -0.43
N THR A 42 7.47 -24.51 0.14
CA THR A 42 6.29 -23.99 -0.56
C THR A 42 6.65 -22.94 -1.62
N ALA A 43 7.60 -22.06 -1.31
CA ALA A 43 8.04 -20.99 -2.19
C ALA A 43 9.13 -21.43 -3.19
N GLY A 44 9.71 -22.62 -3.01
CA GLY A 44 10.79 -23.13 -3.87
C GLY A 44 12.09 -22.32 -3.76
N ILE A 45 12.41 -21.80 -2.57
CA ILE A 45 13.59 -20.97 -2.33
C ILE A 45 14.61 -21.67 -1.42
N ASP A 46 15.85 -21.16 -1.40
CA ASP A 46 16.89 -21.65 -0.52
C ASP A 46 16.46 -21.60 0.97
N PRO A 47 16.66 -22.68 1.77
CA PRO A 47 16.23 -22.73 3.17
C PRO A 47 16.83 -21.63 4.04
N ARG A 48 18.09 -21.23 3.78
CA ARG A 48 18.72 -20.14 4.52
C ARG A 48 18.10 -18.79 4.16
N ALA A 49 17.80 -18.55 2.88
CA ALA A 49 17.11 -17.36 2.42
C ALA A 49 15.70 -17.25 3.02
N ALA A 50 14.95 -18.37 3.07
CA ALA A 50 13.64 -18.42 3.72
C ALA A 50 13.74 -18.04 5.20
N ARG A 51 14.67 -18.64 5.94
CA ARG A 51 14.90 -18.33 7.35
C ARG A 51 15.21 -16.85 7.59
N ILE A 52 16.16 -16.29 6.84
CA ILE A 52 16.53 -14.86 6.97
C ILE A 52 15.33 -13.95 6.65
N THR A 53 14.57 -14.27 5.60
CA THR A 53 13.41 -13.47 5.18
C THR A 53 12.33 -13.49 6.25
N VAL A 54 11.98 -14.66 6.78
CA VAL A 54 10.98 -14.84 7.84
C VAL A 54 11.43 -14.12 9.13
N GLU A 55 12.68 -14.28 9.56
CA GLU A 55 13.24 -13.57 10.72
C GLU A 55 13.16 -12.04 10.55
N ALA A 56 13.47 -11.54 9.35
CA ALA A 56 13.39 -10.11 9.05
C ALA A 56 11.94 -9.60 9.01
N LEU A 57 11.00 -10.34 8.43
CA LEU A 57 9.57 -10.04 8.45
C LEU A 57 9.03 -10.00 9.89
N ALA A 58 9.51 -10.90 10.75
CA ALA A 58 9.16 -10.92 12.17
C ALA A 58 9.72 -9.68 12.90
N ALA A 59 10.98 -9.33 12.66
CA ALA A 59 11.60 -8.14 13.22
C ALA A 59 10.91 -6.84 12.77
N MET A 60 10.36 -6.82 11.55
CA MET A 60 9.56 -5.70 11.04
C MET A 60 8.09 -5.71 11.52
N GLY A 61 7.69 -6.74 12.28
CA GLY A 61 6.35 -6.87 12.86
C GLY A 61 5.25 -7.24 11.86
N PHE A 62 5.60 -7.83 10.71
CA PHE A 62 4.62 -8.37 9.76
C PHE A 62 4.13 -9.75 10.18
N ILE A 63 5.01 -10.56 10.74
CA ILE A 63 4.69 -11.84 11.35
C ILE A 63 5.20 -11.86 12.79
N LYS A 64 4.75 -12.83 13.59
CA LYS A 64 5.23 -13.05 14.96
C LYS A 64 5.52 -14.52 15.15
N ARG A 65 6.56 -14.85 15.89
CA ARG A 65 6.84 -16.23 16.29
C ARG A 65 5.92 -16.64 17.43
N VAL A 66 5.24 -17.77 17.31
CA VAL A 66 4.38 -18.40 18.31
C VAL A 66 4.82 -19.85 18.47
N GLY A 67 5.55 -20.14 19.55
CA GLY A 67 6.24 -21.42 19.69
C GLY A 67 7.30 -21.60 18.60
N ASP A 68 7.17 -22.66 17.82
CA ASP A 68 8.07 -22.97 16.70
C ASP A 68 7.54 -22.51 15.34
N GLU A 69 6.38 -21.86 15.33
CA GLU A 69 5.72 -21.38 14.12
C GLU A 69 5.66 -19.85 14.04
N TYR A 70 5.27 -19.33 12.88
CA TYR A 70 5.05 -17.93 12.58
C TYR A 70 3.59 -17.69 12.22
N GLU A 71 3.01 -16.66 12.81
CA GLU A 71 1.66 -16.19 12.51
C GLU A 71 1.69 -14.80 11.89
N ILE A 72 0.76 -14.57 10.98
CA ILE A 72 0.52 -13.26 10.37
C ILE A 72 -0.05 -12.29 11.39
N THR A 73 0.48 -11.06 11.42
CA THR A 73 -0.05 -9.98 12.25
C THR A 73 -1.12 -9.17 11.52
N ASN A 74 -1.88 -8.35 12.26
CA ASN A 74 -2.82 -7.39 11.67
C ASN A 74 -2.13 -6.40 10.70
N ARG A 75 -0.85 -6.10 10.91
CA ARG A 75 -0.07 -5.25 10.00
C ARG A 75 0.09 -5.91 8.63
N ALA A 76 0.34 -7.22 8.61
CA ALA A 76 0.40 -8.00 7.38
C ALA A 76 -0.99 -8.29 6.79
N LEU A 77 -2.05 -8.35 7.60
CA LEU A 77 -3.41 -8.49 7.06
C LEU A 77 -3.81 -7.35 6.12
N GLY A 78 -3.42 -6.10 6.39
CA GLY A 78 -3.68 -5.00 5.45
C GLY A 78 -2.95 -5.15 4.12
N PHE A 79 -1.84 -5.89 4.12
CA PHE A 79 -1.09 -6.26 2.92
C PHE A 79 -1.73 -7.42 2.13
N LEU A 80 -2.59 -8.22 2.78
CA LEU A 80 -3.21 -9.44 2.23
C LEU A 80 -4.71 -9.32 2.00
N ALA A 81 -5.35 -8.33 2.62
CA ALA A 81 -6.78 -8.12 2.58
C ALA A 81 -7.20 -7.49 1.24
N LYS A 82 -7.66 -8.33 0.31
CA LYS A 82 -8.15 -7.86 -1.02
C LYS A 82 -9.65 -7.54 -1.05
N ARG A 83 -10.39 -7.77 0.04
CA ARG A 83 -11.87 -7.76 0.03
C ARG A 83 -12.51 -6.38 0.14
N ASP A 84 -11.90 -5.45 0.87
CA ASP A 84 -12.41 -4.08 1.06
C ASP A 84 -11.28 -3.07 0.81
N VAL A 85 -11.53 -2.03 0.01
CA VAL A 85 -10.55 -0.97 -0.28
C VAL A 85 -10.05 -0.31 1.01
N ARG A 86 -10.93 -0.16 2.01
CA ARG A 86 -10.61 0.49 3.30
C ARG A 86 -9.60 -0.30 4.15
N SER A 87 -9.42 -1.58 3.88
CA SER A 87 -8.52 -2.45 4.65
C SER A 87 -7.16 -2.66 3.98
N ILE A 88 -6.96 -2.20 2.75
CA ILE A 88 -5.72 -2.36 1.96
C ILE A 88 -4.58 -1.48 2.51
N GLY A 89 -4.92 -0.27 2.99
CA GLY A 89 -3.91 0.68 3.43
C GLY A 89 -2.99 1.16 2.30
N ARG A 90 -1.81 1.67 2.65
CA ARG A 90 -0.86 2.30 1.69
C ARG A 90 0.19 1.35 1.13
N LEU A 91 0.51 0.27 1.84
CA LEU A 91 1.67 -0.57 1.56
C LEU A 91 1.57 -1.33 0.22
N PRO A 92 0.44 -1.96 -0.14
CA PRO A 92 0.32 -2.65 -1.43
C PRO A 92 0.66 -1.76 -2.62
N HIS A 93 0.14 -0.52 -2.65
CA HIS A 93 0.45 0.42 -3.73
C HIS A 93 1.90 0.89 -3.73
N ALA A 94 2.54 0.98 -2.55
CA ALA A 94 3.97 1.29 -2.47
C ALA A 94 4.83 0.18 -3.10
N LEU A 95 4.44 -1.09 -2.93
CA LEU A 95 5.12 -2.22 -3.55
C LEU A 95 4.86 -2.32 -5.05
N ASP A 96 3.65 -2.01 -5.51
CA ASP A 96 3.38 -1.91 -6.94
C ASP A 96 4.26 -0.85 -7.60
N ARG A 97 4.41 0.32 -6.96
CA ARG A 97 5.34 1.36 -7.44
C ARG A 97 6.79 0.88 -7.41
N PHE A 98 7.18 0.12 -6.40
CA PHE A 98 8.52 -0.43 -6.32
C PHE A 98 8.80 -1.37 -7.49
N SER A 99 7.86 -2.24 -7.88
CA SER A 99 7.98 -3.06 -9.09
C SER A 99 8.22 -2.20 -10.33
N LEU A 100 7.40 -1.17 -10.55
CA LEU A 100 7.55 -0.28 -11.70
C LEU A 100 8.91 0.46 -11.71
N TYR A 101 9.47 0.75 -10.53
CA TYR A 101 10.80 1.34 -10.43
C TYR A 101 11.91 0.33 -10.71
N ALA A 102 11.72 -0.95 -10.33
CA ALA A 102 12.65 -2.02 -10.68
C ALA A 102 12.72 -2.22 -12.20
N ASP A 103 11.60 -2.06 -12.90
CA ASP A 103 11.48 -2.20 -14.36
C ASP A 103 11.82 -0.90 -15.14
N LEU A 104 12.19 0.17 -14.43
CA LEU A 104 12.43 1.48 -15.03
C LEU A 104 13.55 1.47 -16.09
N PRO A 105 14.70 0.79 -15.89
CA PRO A 105 15.73 0.71 -16.92
C PRO A 105 15.22 0.12 -18.24
N GLU A 106 14.41 -0.93 -18.19
CA GLU A 106 13.82 -1.59 -19.36
C GLU A 106 12.78 -0.68 -20.03
N THR A 107 11.94 -0.01 -19.23
CA THR A 107 10.97 0.99 -19.71
C THR A 107 11.68 2.15 -20.43
N MET A 108 12.81 2.62 -19.90
CA MET A 108 13.60 3.69 -20.51
C MET A 108 14.27 3.25 -21.82
N ALA A 109 14.73 1.99 -21.89
CA ALA A 109 15.38 1.46 -23.07
C ALA A 109 14.40 1.20 -24.22
N SER A 110 13.23 0.66 -23.90
CA SER A 110 12.20 0.31 -24.89
C SER A 110 11.31 1.49 -25.29
N GLY A 111 11.07 2.44 -24.38
CA GLY A 111 10.08 3.51 -24.55
C GLY A 111 8.63 3.03 -24.41
N GLU A 112 8.40 1.73 -24.19
CA GLU A 112 7.08 1.15 -24.00
C GLU A 112 6.62 1.33 -22.55
N PRO A 113 5.33 1.67 -22.31
CA PRO A 113 4.81 1.79 -20.95
C PRO A 113 4.85 0.43 -20.24
N PRO A 114 5.17 0.38 -18.94
CA PRO A 114 5.20 -0.87 -18.20
C PRO A 114 3.79 -1.44 -18.05
N ALA A 115 3.69 -2.75 -17.96
CA ALA A 115 2.46 -3.40 -17.53
C ALA A 115 2.20 -3.06 -16.05
N PHE A 116 0.96 -2.70 -15.73
CA PHE A 116 0.57 -2.49 -14.34
C PHE A 116 0.29 -3.84 -13.66
N PRO A 117 0.65 -4.00 -12.36
CA PRO A 117 0.21 -5.15 -11.58
C PRO A 117 -1.32 -5.32 -11.57
N ASP A 118 -1.81 -6.55 -11.51
CA ASP A 118 -3.25 -6.87 -11.64
C ASP A 118 -4.15 -6.08 -10.67
N ASP A 119 -3.71 -5.94 -9.41
CA ASP A 119 -4.45 -5.24 -8.35
C ASP A 119 -4.15 -3.72 -8.28
N TRP A 120 -3.42 -3.15 -9.24
CA TRP A 120 -2.92 -1.76 -9.22
C TRP A 120 -3.99 -0.73 -8.86
N LEU A 121 -5.14 -0.77 -9.53
CA LEU A 121 -6.22 0.20 -9.29
C LEU A 121 -6.77 0.07 -7.87
N ARG A 122 -6.98 -1.16 -7.40
CA ARG A 122 -7.52 -1.42 -6.07
C ARG A 122 -6.53 -0.97 -5.00
N ASN A 123 -5.24 -1.28 -5.18
CA ASN A 123 -4.17 -0.87 -4.28
C ASN A 123 -4.03 0.66 -4.25
N ARG A 124 -4.10 1.32 -5.41
CA ARG A 124 -4.08 2.79 -5.51
C ARG A 124 -5.24 3.42 -4.76
N LEU A 125 -6.45 2.89 -4.90
CA LEU A 125 -7.63 3.37 -4.17
C LEU A 125 -7.49 3.19 -2.66
N GLY A 126 -6.97 2.03 -2.21
CA GLY A 126 -6.71 1.77 -0.80
C GLY A 126 -5.68 2.74 -0.20
N ALA A 127 -4.63 3.05 -0.95
CA ALA A 127 -3.64 4.03 -0.53
C ALA A 127 -4.21 5.46 -0.43
N HIS A 128 -5.15 5.81 -1.30
CA HIS A 128 -5.83 7.10 -1.27
C HIS A 128 -6.82 7.19 -0.10
N ASP A 129 -7.59 6.15 0.17
CA ASP A 129 -8.49 6.05 1.33
C ASP A 129 -7.72 6.13 2.66
N ALA A 130 -6.53 5.53 2.71
CA ALA A 130 -5.63 5.60 3.86
C ALA A 130 -4.91 6.97 4.04
N THR A 131 -5.32 8.00 3.31
CA THR A 131 -4.86 9.37 3.53
C THR A 131 -5.37 9.88 4.87
N GLU A 132 -4.48 10.47 5.69
CA GLU A 132 -4.90 10.99 7.00
C GLU A 132 -5.90 12.14 6.83
N GLU A 133 -6.97 12.13 7.62
CA GLU A 133 -7.98 13.19 7.60
C GLU A 133 -7.38 14.57 7.88
N SER A 134 -6.32 14.63 8.71
CA SER A 134 -5.55 15.84 9.00
C SER A 134 -4.96 16.47 7.73
N VAL A 135 -4.37 15.67 6.85
CA VAL A 135 -3.80 16.10 5.57
C VAL A 135 -4.90 16.59 4.64
N VAL A 136 -6.00 15.83 4.54
CA VAL A 136 -7.16 16.24 3.74
C VAL A 136 -7.71 17.58 4.23
N ARG A 137 -7.92 17.74 5.54
CA ARG A 137 -8.39 18.98 6.15
C ARG A 137 -7.43 20.15 5.91
N ALA A 138 -6.13 19.92 5.99
CA ALA A 138 -5.13 20.95 5.72
C ALA A 138 -5.20 21.42 4.26
N CYS A 139 -5.27 20.50 3.30
CA CYS A 139 -5.43 20.82 1.88
C CYS A 139 -6.73 21.58 1.59
N VAL A 140 -7.86 21.11 2.14
CA VAL A 140 -9.16 21.80 2.00
C VAL A 140 -9.12 23.19 2.62
N THR A 141 -8.50 23.34 3.80
CA THR A 141 -8.35 24.65 4.46
C THR A 141 -7.54 25.61 3.59
N ALA A 142 -6.44 25.15 3.01
CA ALA A 142 -5.63 25.95 2.09
C ALA A 142 -6.44 26.37 0.85
N ALA A 143 -7.20 25.45 0.24
CA ALA A 143 -8.04 25.74 -0.91
C ALA A 143 -9.14 26.78 -0.61
N VAL A 144 -9.83 26.63 0.52
CA VAL A 144 -10.87 27.59 0.96
C VAL A 144 -10.27 28.96 1.24
N ARG A 145 -9.07 29.03 1.84
CA ARG A 145 -8.38 30.32 2.04
C ARG A 145 -7.96 30.98 0.74
N ALA A 146 -7.57 30.20 -0.26
CA ALA A 146 -7.20 30.71 -1.58
C ALA A 146 -8.40 31.27 -2.36
N ALA A 147 -9.60 30.74 -2.13
CA ALA A 147 -10.83 31.18 -2.77
C ALA A 147 -12.02 31.24 -1.77
N PRO A 148 -12.04 32.24 -0.87
CA PRO A 148 -13.01 32.29 0.25
C PRO A 148 -14.47 32.46 -0.21
N ASP A 149 -14.68 33.08 -1.37
CA ASP A 149 -16.01 33.33 -1.93
C ASP A 149 -16.48 32.24 -2.91
N ALA A 150 -15.70 31.16 -3.06
CA ALA A 150 -16.09 30.05 -3.93
C ALA A 150 -17.37 29.38 -3.42
N THR A 151 -18.37 29.27 -4.30
CA THR A 151 -19.68 28.67 -3.98
C THR A 151 -19.86 27.26 -4.55
N ARG A 152 -18.92 26.81 -5.38
CA ARG A 152 -18.89 25.50 -6.04
C ARG A 152 -17.46 24.99 -6.07
N VAL A 153 -17.31 23.68 -5.91
CA VAL A 153 -16.03 22.97 -6.01
C VAL A 153 -16.21 21.84 -7.02
N LEU A 154 -15.18 21.61 -7.83
CA LEU A 154 -15.05 20.46 -8.72
C LEU A 154 -13.79 19.71 -8.32
N ASP A 155 -13.95 18.45 -7.91
CA ASP A 155 -12.82 17.55 -7.63
C ASP A 155 -12.50 16.76 -8.91
N LEU A 156 -11.34 17.02 -9.50
CA LEU A 156 -10.85 16.33 -10.68
C LEU A 156 -9.84 15.27 -10.26
N GLY A 157 -10.16 14.00 -10.54
CA GLY A 157 -9.28 12.88 -10.17
C GLY A 157 -9.39 12.45 -8.71
N GLY A 158 -10.39 12.94 -7.96
CA GLY A 158 -10.77 12.40 -6.66
C GLY A 158 -11.06 10.91 -6.74
N ALA A 159 -10.23 10.09 -6.10
CA ALA A 159 -10.28 8.65 -6.27
C ALA A 159 -11.40 7.98 -5.44
N HIS A 160 -11.93 8.66 -4.42
CA HIS A 160 -12.96 8.13 -3.52
C HIS A 160 -14.19 9.05 -3.43
N ASP A 161 -15.17 8.82 -4.30
CA ASP A 161 -16.60 8.97 -3.97
C ASP A 161 -17.29 7.83 -4.75
N SER A 162 -17.73 6.80 -4.04
CA SER A 162 -18.12 5.48 -4.57
C SER A 162 -18.82 5.50 -5.93
N ALA A 163 -18.23 4.80 -6.92
CA ALA A 163 -18.90 4.24 -8.10
C ALA A 163 -20.23 4.91 -8.52
N ARG A 164 -20.18 6.18 -8.94
CA ARG A 164 -21.27 6.86 -9.66
C ARG A 164 -20.66 7.85 -10.65
N PRO A 165 -21.30 8.07 -11.83
CA PRO A 165 -20.72 8.92 -12.87
C PRO A 165 -20.60 10.37 -12.38
N ALA A 166 -19.56 11.01 -12.92
CA ALA A 166 -19.09 12.37 -12.68
C ALA A 166 -20.15 13.42 -12.29
N GLY A 167 -19.80 14.23 -11.29
CA GLY A 167 -20.37 15.56 -11.08
C GLY A 167 -21.17 15.70 -9.78
N ARG A 168 -20.51 16.00 -8.66
CA ARG A 168 -21.18 16.49 -7.45
C ARG A 168 -20.82 17.94 -7.19
N THR A 169 -21.75 18.83 -7.47
CA THR A 169 -21.69 20.22 -7.02
C THR A 169 -22.20 20.30 -5.58
N GLY A 170 -21.30 20.50 -4.62
CA GLY A 170 -21.68 20.78 -3.24
C GLY A 170 -22.04 22.26 -3.07
N ARG A 171 -23.29 22.57 -2.72
CA ARG A 171 -23.75 23.94 -2.42
C ARG A 171 -23.64 24.19 -0.91
N ARG A 172 -22.93 25.24 -0.51
CA ARG A 172 -22.85 25.65 0.91
C ARG A 172 -24.23 26.15 1.35
N GLY A 173 -24.87 25.44 2.28
CA GLY A 173 -26.12 25.89 2.90
C GLY A 173 -25.88 27.18 3.68
N ARG A 174 -26.56 28.26 3.29
CA ARG A 174 -26.64 29.49 4.07
C ARG A 174 -27.40 29.19 5.36
N ARG A 175 -26.71 29.23 6.51
CA ARG A 175 -27.40 29.45 7.79
C ARG A 175 -27.65 30.95 7.90
N GLY A 176 -28.94 31.30 7.98
CA GLY A 176 -29.39 32.67 8.15
C GLY A 176 -29.07 33.21 9.54
N GLY A 177 -28.84 34.52 9.56
CA GLY A 177 -28.84 35.44 10.68
C GLY A 177 -29.13 36.80 10.10
#